data_AF-T0TLB6-F1
#
_entry.id   AF-T0TLB6-F1
#
_cell.length_a   1.000
_cell.length_b   1.000
_cell.length_c   1.000
_cell.angle_alpha   90.00
_cell.angle_beta   90.00
_cell.angle_gamma   90.00
#
_symmetry.space_group_name_H-M   'P 1'
#
loop_
_entity.id
_entity.type
_entity.pdbx_description
1 polymer ?
#
loop_
_entity_poly.entity_id
_entity_poly.type
_entity_poly.pdbx_seq_one_letter_code
_entity_poly.pdbx_strand_id
1 'polypeptide(L)'
;DFLSALTKRFPTANTAYTIVMTGQFKEVTVSSKPANNTRPYDEIMADQPYFTKENISGTMLGVWAPKHLTDLFGIGFHLHFVSEDKTFTAHVQNFITENLAIELGKITQIEQEFPDEDENFDQHLFQ
;
A
#
# COMPACT_ATOMS: atom_id res chain seq x y z
N ASP A 1 -1.26 -4.55 -16.29
CA ASP A 1 -0.07 -4.43 -17.15
C ASP A 1 1.07 -3.60 -16.57
N PHE A 2 0.84 -2.35 -16.16
CA PHE A 2 1.88 -1.45 -15.64
C PHE A 2 2.70 -2.05 -14.47
N LEU A 3 2.05 -2.47 -13.38
CA LEU A 3 2.75 -3.04 -12.20
C LEU A 3 3.55 -4.30 -12.53
N SER A 4 3.05 -5.15 -13.44
CA SER A 4 3.77 -6.35 -13.91
C SER A 4 5.01 -5.97 -14.74
N ALA A 5 4.94 -4.91 -15.55
CA ALA A 5 6.11 -4.40 -16.26
C ALA A 5 7.16 -3.81 -15.29
N LEU A 6 6.70 -3.19 -14.19
CA LEU A 6 7.59 -2.65 -13.16
C LEU A 6 8.36 -3.77 -12.44
N THR A 7 7.70 -4.86 -12.01
CA THR A 7 8.38 -5.96 -11.31
C THR A 7 9.43 -6.66 -12.16
N LYS A 8 9.27 -6.69 -13.49
CA LYS A 8 10.28 -7.22 -14.43
C LYS A 8 11.59 -6.42 -14.44
N ARG A 9 11.59 -5.19 -13.91
CA ARG A 9 12.79 -4.36 -13.78
C ARG A 9 13.53 -4.57 -12.45
N PHE A 10 12.95 -5.35 -11.53
CA PHE A 10 13.60 -5.60 -10.25
C PHE A 10 14.82 -6.49 -10.44
N PRO A 11 15.98 -6.14 -9.85
CA PRO A 11 17.17 -6.98 -9.92
C PRO A 11 16.96 -8.41 -9.43
N THR A 12 16.03 -8.62 -8.50
CA THR A 12 15.63 -9.94 -8.01
C THR A 12 14.19 -9.90 -7.53
N ALA A 13 13.46 -11.00 -7.67
CA ALA A 13 12.12 -11.17 -7.10
C ALA A 13 12.16 -11.75 -5.67
N ASN A 14 13.34 -11.80 -5.03
CA ASN A 14 13.52 -12.42 -3.70
C ASN A 14 13.71 -11.41 -2.57
N THR A 15 13.62 -10.11 -2.84
CA THR A 15 13.70 -9.05 -1.82
C THR A 15 12.53 -8.11 -1.99
N ALA A 16 12.10 -7.44 -0.92
CA ALA A 16 11.11 -6.38 -1.02
C ALA A 16 11.71 -5.10 -1.63
N TYR A 17 10.84 -4.21 -2.11
CA TYR A 17 11.22 -2.92 -2.69
C TYR A 17 10.29 -1.82 -2.19
N THR A 18 10.85 -0.68 -1.80
CA THR A 18 10.08 0.56 -1.71
C THR A 18 9.88 1.13 -3.11
N ILE A 19 8.70 1.69 -3.35
CA ILE A 19 8.33 2.32 -4.61
C ILE A 19 7.77 3.69 -4.31
N VAL A 20 8.25 4.69 -5.04
CA VAL A 20 7.69 6.05 -5.06
C VAL A 20 7.40 6.40 -6.51
N MET A 21 6.16 6.79 -6.79
CA MET A 21 5.68 7.19 -8.11
C MET A 21 5.06 8.57 -8.01
N THR A 22 5.69 9.56 -8.64
CA THR A 22 5.28 10.96 -8.56
C THR A 22 4.89 11.47 -9.93
N GLY A 23 3.75 12.15 -10.04
CA GLY A 23 3.31 12.76 -11.28
C GLY A 23 1.79 12.80 -11.41
N GLN A 24 1.31 12.69 -12.65
CA GLN A 24 -0.11 12.75 -12.97
C GLN A 24 -0.72 11.37 -13.14
N PHE A 25 -1.89 11.21 -12.53
CA PHE A 25 -2.73 10.04 -12.62
C PHE A 25 -4.03 10.43 -13.32
N LYS A 26 -4.40 9.67 -14.35
CA LYS A 26 -5.69 9.86 -15.03
C LYS A 26 -6.84 9.52 -14.09
N GLU A 27 -6.65 8.52 -13.24
CA GLU A 27 -7.61 8.12 -12.22
C GLU A 27 -6.87 7.52 -11.03
N VAL A 28 -7.33 7.82 -9.82
CA VAL A 28 -6.95 7.12 -8.58
C VAL A 28 -8.21 6.81 -7.79
N THR A 29 -8.40 5.53 -7.47
CA THR A 29 -9.41 5.06 -6.54
C THR A 29 -8.73 4.61 -5.25
N VAL A 30 -9.15 5.20 -4.13
CA VAL A 30 -8.65 4.89 -2.79
C VAL A 30 -9.78 4.44 -1.87
N SER A 31 -9.43 3.73 -0.80
CA SER A 31 -10.34 3.32 0.26
C SER A 31 -9.69 3.48 1.62
N SER A 32 -10.50 3.87 2.62
CA SER A 32 -10.08 3.90 4.01
C SER A 32 -11.15 3.29 4.88
N LYS A 33 -10.73 2.58 5.92
CA LYS A 33 -11.63 2.04 6.94
C LYS A 33 -12.34 3.21 7.65
N PRO A 34 -13.63 3.05 8.03
CA PRO A 34 -14.31 4.02 8.89
C PRO A 34 -13.56 4.20 10.21
N ALA A 35 -13.49 5.44 10.69
CA ALA A 35 -12.82 5.76 11.95
C ALA A 35 -13.53 5.12 13.15
N ASN A 36 -12.76 4.79 14.19
CA ASN A 36 -13.26 4.25 15.48
C ASN A 36 -14.14 3.00 15.37
N ASN A 37 -13.90 2.15 14.35
CA ASN A 37 -14.64 0.91 14.17
C ASN A 37 -13.99 -0.23 14.97
N THR A 38 -14.77 -0.88 15.84
CA THR A 38 -14.33 -2.02 16.67
C THR A 38 -14.89 -3.36 16.19
N ARG A 39 -15.61 -3.37 15.06
CA ARG A 39 -16.12 -4.61 14.45
C ARG A 39 -14.96 -5.48 13.94
N PRO A 40 -15.20 -6.79 13.74
CA PRO A 40 -14.28 -7.66 13.04
C PRO A 40 -13.80 -7.09 11.69
N TYR A 41 -12.55 -7.39 11.33
CA TYR A 41 -11.90 -6.78 10.18
C TYR A 41 -12.61 -7.08 8.85
N ASP A 42 -13.09 -8.30 8.69
CA ASP A 42 -13.87 -8.77 7.56
C ASP A 42 -15.20 -8.01 7.40
N GLU A 43 -15.91 -7.74 8.50
CA GLU A 43 -17.11 -6.89 8.49
C GLU A 43 -16.80 -5.44 8.08
N ILE A 44 -15.68 -4.89 8.53
CA ILE A 44 -15.23 -3.54 8.13
C ILE A 44 -14.94 -3.50 6.62
N MET A 45 -14.31 -4.54 6.08
CA MET A 45 -13.97 -4.63 4.66
C MET A 45 -15.19 -4.76 3.76
N ALA A 46 -16.28 -5.37 4.25
CA ALA A 46 -17.53 -5.48 3.51
C ALA A 46 -18.20 -4.12 3.26
N ASP A 47 -18.07 -3.18 4.21
CA ASP A 47 -18.71 -1.85 4.17
C ASP A 47 -17.74 -0.71 3.83
N GLN A 48 -16.49 -1.01 3.43
CA GLN A 48 -15.49 0.03 3.27
C GLN A 48 -15.85 0.99 2.13
N PRO A 49 -15.74 2.31 2.33
CA PRO A 49 -16.02 3.28 1.29
C PRO A 49 -14.90 3.32 0.24
N TYR A 50 -15.26 3.64 -0.99
CA TYR A 50 -14.33 3.86 -2.10
C TYR A 50 -14.52 5.28 -2.63
N PHE A 51 -13.41 5.94 -2.94
CA PHE A 51 -13.38 7.30 -3.44
C PHE A 51 -12.48 7.38 -4.67
N THR A 52 -13.02 7.91 -5.76
CA THR A 52 -12.30 8.04 -7.03
C THR A 52 -12.13 9.52 -7.38
N LYS A 53 -10.91 9.89 -7.78
CA LYS A 53 -10.63 11.19 -8.42
C LYS A 53 -9.97 10.96 -9.77
N GLU A 54 -10.36 11.78 -10.74
CA GLU A 54 -9.77 11.80 -12.08
C GLU A 54 -8.80 12.98 -12.23
N ASN A 55 -7.83 12.84 -13.14
CA ASN A 55 -6.87 13.87 -13.53
C ASN A 55 -6.21 14.56 -12.32
N ILE A 56 -5.56 13.76 -11.48
CA ILE A 56 -5.01 14.19 -10.20
C ILE A 56 -3.49 14.05 -10.16
N SER A 57 -2.81 15.11 -9.73
CA SER A 57 -1.39 15.09 -9.40
C SER A 57 -1.15 14.61 -7.97
N GLY A 58 -0.11 13.82 -7.77
CA GLY A 58 0.29 13.41 -6.43
C GLY A 58 1.44 12.42 -6.41
N THR A 59 1.61 11.80 -5.25
CA THR A 59 2.61 10.77 -4.99
C THR A 59 1.91 9.49 -4.57
N MET A 60 2.19 8.39 -5.28
CA MET A 60 1.84 7.04 -4.87
C MET A 60 3.10 6.36 -4.31
N LEU A 61 3.01 5.85 -3.10
CA LEU A 61 4.14 5.23 -2.41
C LEU A 61 3.74 3.93 -1.72
N GLY A 62 4.73 3.06 -1.50
CA GLY A 62 4.53 1.87 -0.70
C GLY A 62 5.60 0.81 -0.93
N VAL A 63 5.22 -0.45 -0.72
CA VAL A 63 6.12 -1.59 -0.76
C VAL A 63 5.61 -2.63 -1.76
N TRP A 64 6.52 -3.22 -2.52
CA TRP A 64 6.30 -4.51 -3.15
C TRP A 64 7.03 -5.59 -2.37
N ALA A 65 6.34 -6.68 -2.07
CA ALA A 65 6.93 -7.83 -1.39
C ALA A 65 6.70 -9.14 -2.16
N PRO A 66 7.73 -10.01 -2.22
CA PRO A 66 7.59 -11.35 -2.76
C PRO A 66 6.77 -12.25 -1.84
N LYS A 67 6.25 -13.37 -2.40
CA LYS A 67 5.33 -14.28 -1.70
C LYS A 67 5.81 -14.74 -0.32
N HIS A 68 7.11 -14.96 -0.13
CA HIS A 68 7.65 -15.43 1.16
C HIS A 68 7.67 -14.36 2.26
N LEU A 69 7.32 -13.10 1.94
CA LEU A 69 7.18 -11.99 2.90
C LEU A 69 5.72 -11.50 3.00
N THR A 70 4.75 -12.30 2.56
CA THR A 70 3.33 -11.91 2.50
C THR A 70 2.79 -11.52 3.88
N ASP A 71 3.15 -12.24 4.93
CA ASP A 71 2.60 -11.99 6.27
C ASP A 71 3.14 -10.69 6.89
N LEU A 72 4.29 -10.20 6.41
CA LEU A 72 4.89 -8.94 6.88
C LEU A 72 4.41 -7.72 6.10
N PHE A 73 4.26 -7.83 4.78
CA PHE A 73 4.02 -6.67 3.90
C PHE A 73 2.70 -6.73 3.12
N GLY A 74 1.98 -7.85 3.17
CA GLY A 74 0.94 -8.19 2.22
C GLY A 74 1.51 -8.79 0.92
N ILE A 75 0.62 -9.33 0.09
CA ILE A 75 1.01 -9.95 -1.18
C ILE A 75 1.20 -8.90 -2.29
N GLY A 76 2.37 -8.88 -2.91
CA GLY A 76 2.62 -7.99 -4.04
C GLY A 76 2.72 -6.53 -3.61
N PHE A 77 1.96 -5.64 -4.28
CA PHE A 77 2.03 -4.20 -4.04
C PHE A 77 1.05 -3.76 -2.94
N HIS A 78 1.58 -3.13 -1.90
CA HIS A 78 0.81 -2.39 -0.92
C HIS A 78 1.10 -0.89 -1.11
N LEU A 79 0.14 -0.16 -1.68
CA LEU A 79 0.33 1.23 -2.11
C LEU A 79 -0.68 2.16 -1.46
N HIS A 80 -0.21 3.36 -1.13
CA HIS A 80 -1.00 4.49 -0.65
C HIS A 80 -0.78 5.67 -1.59
N PHE A 81 -1.74 6.59 -1.65
CA PHE A 81 -1.66 7.78 -2.48
C PHE A 81 -1.87 9.03 -1.62
N VAL A 82 -1.16 10.11 -1.94
CA VAL A 82 -1.42 11.45 -1.43
C VAL A 82 -1.40 12.45 -2.58
N SER A 83 -2.46 13.25 -2.71
CA SER A 83 -2.54 14.32 -3.70
C SER A 83 -1.53 15.43 -3.42
N GLU A 84 -1.17 16.19 -4.45
CA GLU A 84 -0.22 17.30 -4.34
C GLU A 84 -0.65 18.38 -3.33
N ASP A 85 -1.94 18.68 -3.27
CA ASP A 85 -2.55 19.59 -2.29
C ASP A 85 -2.73 18.96 -0.89
N LYS A 86 -2.42 17.67 -0.75
CA LYS A 86 -2.52 16.86 0.48
C LYS A 86 -3.94 16.74 1.04
N THR A 87 -4.97 16.97 0.22
CA THR A 87 -6.38 16.87 0.65
C THR A 87 -7.04 15.53 0.35
N PHE A 88 -6.40 14.68 -0.45
CA PHE A 88 -6.93 13.38 -0.87
C PHE A 88 -5.86 12.31 -0.69
N THR A 89 -6.11 11.40 0.26
CA THR A 89 -5.17 10.33 0.62
C THR A 89 -5.90 9.13 1.18
N ALA A 90 -5.41 7.93 0.86
CA ALA A 90 -5.83 6.66 1.46
C ALA A 90 -5.07 5.47 0.80
N HIS A 91 -5.45 4.25 1.18
CA HIS A 91 -4.96 3.02 0.56
C HIS A 91 -5.46 2.91 -0.89
N VAL A 92 -4.57 2.60 -1.83
CA VAL A 92 -4.88 2.55 -3.27
C VAL A 92 -5.55 1.23 -3.62
N GLN A 93 -6.71 1.31 -4.28
CA GLN A 93 -7.46 0.15 -4.76
C GLN A 93 -7.38 0.00 -6.28
N ASN A 94 -7.34 1.12 -7.01
CA ASN A 94 -7.14 1.14 -8.45
C ASN A 94 -6.50 2.46 -8.89
N PHE A 95 -5.81 2.45 -10.04
CA PHE A 95 -5.31 3.67 -10.64
C PHE A 95 -5.05 3.50 -12.14
N ILE A 96 -5.06 4.61 -12.85
CA ILE A 96 -4.63 4.72 -14.25
C ILE A 96 -3.53 5.76 -14.32
N THR A 97 -2.35 5.32 -14.73
CA THR A 97 -1.15 6.16 -14.84
C THR A 97 -1.16 6.96 -16.15
N GLU A 98 -0.56 8.14 -16.13
CA GLU A 98 -0.24 8.89 -17.34
C GLU A 98 1.27 9.10 -17.46
N ASN A 99 1.82 10.12 -16.79
CA ASN A 99 3.24 10.46 -16.79
C ASN A 99 3.76 10.44 -15.35
N LEU A 100 4.60 9.46 -15.04
CA LEU A 100 5.14 9.23 -13.70
C LEU A 100 6.67 9.14 -13.72
N ALA A 101 7.32 9.83 -12.77
CA ALA A 101 8.66 9.51 -12.34
C ALA A 101 8.57 8.37 -11.32
N ILE A 102 9.43 7.34 -11.45
CA ILE A 102 9.42 6.15 -10.60
C ILE A 102 10.79 5.96 -9.96
N GLU A 103 10.80 5.87 -8.65
CA GLU A 103 11.98 5.55 -7.84
C GLU A 103 11.78 4.21 -7.13
N LEU A 104 12.84 3.40 -7.10
CA LEU A 104 12.84 2.07 -6.50
C LEU A 104 13.98 1.95 -5.48
N GLY A 105 13.65 1.58 -4.25
CA GLY A 105 14.62 1.26 -3.21
C GLY A 105 14.60 -0.23 -2.90
N LYS A 106 15.72 -0.94 -3.10
CA LYS A 106 15.82 -2.35 -2.68
C LYS A 106 15.87 -2.42 -1.15
N ILE A 107 14.98 -3.18 -0.55
CA ILE A 107 15.00 -3.47 0.89
C ILE A 107 15.96 -4.63 1.11
N THR A 108 17.01 -4.39 1.91
CA THR A 108 18.05 -5.39 2.21
C THR A 108 18.05 -5.83 3.67
N GLN A 109 17.29 -5.14 4.52
CA GLN A 109 17.11 -5.43 5.94
C GLN A 109 15.66 -5.17 6.31
N ILE A 110 15.12 -6.00 7.19
CA ILE A 110 13.80 -5.84 7.81
C ILE A 110 14.05 -5.82 9.32
N GLU A 111 13.53 -4.81 9.99
CA GLU A 111 13.52 -4.70 11.44
C GLU A 111 12.06 -4.70 11.90
N GLN A 112 11.73 -5.61 12.81
CA GLN A 112 10.38 -5.79 13.33
C GLN A 112 10.42 -5.57 14.82
N GLU A 113 9.68 -4.57 15.27
CA GLU A 113 9.42 -4.30 16.68
C GLU A 113 8.03 -4.84 17.02
N PHE A 114 7.91 -5.44 18.20
CA PHE A 114 6.63 -5.96 18.69
C PHE A 114 6.14 -5.08 19.84
N PRO A 115 4.82 -4.84 19.97
CA PRO A 115 4.26 -4.09 21.08
C PRO A 115 4.14 -5.00 22.32
N ASP A 116 5.28 -5.42 22.88
CA ASP A 116 5.40 -6.37 24.00
C ASP A 116 5.01 -5.80 25.38
N GLU A 117 4.59 -4.53 25.41
CA GLU A 117 3.95 -3.89 26.57
C GLU A 117 2.41 -3.77 26.41
N ASP A 118 1.82 -4.26 25.31
CA ASP A 118 0.37 -4.20 25.06
C ASP A 118 -0.32 -5.53 25.47
N GLU A 119 -1.12 -5.47 26.54
CA GLU A 119 -1.84 -6.65 27.04
C GLU A 119 -2.79 -7.28 26.00
N ASN A 120 -3.37 -6.49 25.09
CA ASN A 120 -4.24 -7.05 24.05
C ASN A 120 -3.42 -7.82 23.01
N PHE A 121 -2.22 -7.34 22.67
CA PHE A 121 -1.31 -8.04 21.78
C PHE A 121 -0.86 -9.37 22.38
N ASP A 122 -0.45 -9.36 23.65
CA ASP A 122 0.00 -10.57 24.37
C ASP A 122 -1.09 -11.63 24.51
N GLN A 123 -2.33 -11.20 24.69
CA GLN A 123 -3.48 -12.10 24.81
C GLN A 123 -4.05 -12.55 23.46
N HIS A 124 -3.62 -11.93 22.35
CA HIS A 124 -4.14 -12.25 21.03
C HIS A 124 -3.56 -13.56 20.50
N LEU A 125 -4.44 -14.51 20.17
CA LEU A 125 -4.05 -15.75 19.50
C LEU A 125 -4.10 -15.56 17.99
N PHE A 126 -2.94 -15.30 17.39
CA PHE A 126 -2.78 -15.32 15.93
C PHE A 126 -2.94 -16.78 15.44
N GLN A 127 -4.03 -17.05 14.72
CA GLN A 127 -4.32 -18.36 14.12
C GLN A 127 -4.05 -18.36 12.61
#